data_AF-A0A349JMT2-F1
#
_entry.id   AF-A0A349JMT2-F1
#
_cell.length_a   1.000
_cell.length_b   1.000
_cell.length_c   1.000
_cell.angle_alpha   90.00
_cell.angle_beta   90.00
_cell.angle_gamma   90.00
#
_symmetry.space_group_name_H-M   'P 1'
#
loop_
_entity.id
_entity.type
_entity.pdbx_description
1 polymer ?
#
loop_
_entity_poly.entity_id
_entity_poly.type
_entity_poly.pdbx_seq_one_letter_code
_entity_poly.pdbx_strand_id
1 'polypeptide(L)'
;MSYPQFLWLMTGIGGACILYLGWYYGQQPQQSISHKKTTQTNSLNSSLTYCGDKTAGGANTWYPVYIAYSPENLKIIHQSFCCNAFYDSSLNLIQVASFYNRSKADQLVAALKSRNLKSISIGEGQIVTTSPSHSRNNCR
;
A
#
# COMPACT_ATOMS: atom_id res chain seq x y z
N MET A 1 0.83 37.50 -62.58
CA MET A 1 0.13 36.55 -63.48
C MET A 1 0.67 35.18 -63.14
N SER A 2 0.20 34.48 -62.10
CA SER A 2 -1.15 33.93 -61.85
C SER A 2 -1.57 32.92 -62.91
N TYR A 3 -1.28 31.64 -62.68
CA TYR A 3 -2.05 30.49 -63.18
C TYR A 3 -1.99 29.34 -62.16
N PRO A 4 -2.87 29.37 -61.14
CA PRO A 4 -3.35 28.15 -60.48
C PRO A 4 -4.35 27.43 -61.42
N GLN A 5 -4.74 26.19 -61.10
CA GLN A 5 -5.77 25.36 -61.80
C GLN A 5 -5.35 24.50 -63.00
N PHE A 6 -4.38 23.58 -62.87
CA PHE A 6 -4.24 22.53 -63.90
C PHE A 6 -3.94 21.09 -63.47
N LEU A 7 -3.98 20.71 -62.20
CA LEU A 7 -3.86 19.27 -61.88
C LEU A 7 -4.76 18.85 -60.70
N TRP A 8 -6.06 19.08 -60.89
CA TRP A 8 -7.16 18.39 -60.20
C TRP A 8 -7.52 17.06 -60.92
N LEU A 9 -6.53 16.35 -61.47
CA LEU A 9 -6.74 15.21 -62.38
C LEU A 9 -5.83 14.00 -62.07
N MET A 10 -5.51 13.79 -60.80
CA MET A 10 -4.85 12.55 -60.32
C MET A 10 -5.50 12.07 -59.01
N THR A 11 -6.83 12.19 -58.90
CA THR A 11 -7.63 11.32 -58.03
C THR A 11 -8.05 10.09 -58.82
N GLY A 12 -7.47 8.93 -58.50
CA GLY A 12 -8.03 7.65 -58.91
C GLY A 12 -6.97 6.58 -59.13
N ILE A 13 -7.12 5.47 -58.43
CA ILE A 13 -6.39 4.20 -58.59
C ILE A 13 -5.08 4.12 -57.78
N GLY A 14 -5.24 4.02 -56.46
CA GLY A 14 -4.22 3.50 -55.55
C GLY A 14 -4.83 2.69 -54.39
N GLY A 15 -6.09 2.27 -54.53
CA GLY A 15 -6.82 1.53 -53.51
C GLY A 15 -7.14 0.13 -53.99
N ALA A 16 -6.21 -0.82 -53.80
CA ALA A 16 -6.48 -2.27 -53.82
C ALA A 16 -5.20 -3.08 -53.48
N CYS A 17 -4.57 -2.89 -52.32
CA CYS A 17 -3.55 -3.84 -51.81
C CYS A 17 -3.27 -3.76 -50.29
N ILE A 18 -4.20 -3.23 -49.48
CA ILE A 18 -4.07 -3.29 -48.00
C ILE A 18 -5.34 -3.92 -47.41
N LEU A 19 -5.73 -5.10 -47.87
CA LEU A 19 -6.83 -5.88 -47.30
C LEU A 19 -6.51 -7.38 -47.14
N TYR A 20 -5.22 -7.74 -47.01
CA TYR A 20 -4.81 -9.15 -46.83
C TYR A 20 -3.90 -9.42 -45.62
N LEU A 21 -3.78 -8.49 -44.66
CA LEU A 21 -3.05 -8.71 -43.39
C LEU A 21 -3.93 -8.58 -42.13
N GLY A 22 -5.27 -8.57 -42.30
CA GLY A 22 -6.23 -8.40 -41.20
C GLY A 22 -6.78 -9.71 -40.59
N TRP A 23 -6.27 -10.88 -40.99
CA TRP A 23 -6.86 -12.19 -40.62
C TRP A 23 -5.98 -13.10 -39.75
N TYR A 24 -4.78 -12.65 -39.31
CA TYR A 24 -3.84 -13.50 -38.56
C TYR A 24 -3.63 -13.11 -37.08
N TYR A 25 -4.37 -12.13 -36.55
CA TYR A 25 -4.37 -11.79 -35.12
C TYR A 25 -5.72 -12.06 -34.45
N GLY A 26 -6.41 -13.11 -34.91
CA GLY A 26 -7.58 -13.66 -34.23
C GLY A 26 -7.16 -14.62 -33.11
N GLN A 27 -7.78 -14.45 -31.94
CA GLN A 27 -7.75 -15.32 -30.75
C GLN A 27 -6.70 -14.98 -29.66
N GLN A 28 -6.94 -13.87 -28.95
CA GLN A 28 -6.76 -13.89 -27.50
C GLN A 28 -8.14 -14.11 -26.85
N PRO A 29 -8.31 -15.09 -25.95
CA PRO A 29 -9.59 -15.33 -25.29
C PRO A 29 -9.94 -14.14 -24.38
N GLN A 30 -11.03 -13.45 -24.71
CA GLN A 30 -11.67 -12.47 -23.83
C GLN A 30 -12.28 -13.19 -22.63
N GLN A 31 -11.63 -13.10 -21.47
CA GLN A 31 -12.31 -13.31 -20.19
C GLN A 31 -13.26 -12.12 -19.97
N SER A 32 -14.55 -12.41 -19.86
CA SER A 32 -15.60 -11.42 -19.67
C SER A 32 -15.42 -10.69 -18.34
N ILE A 33 -15.06 -9.42 -18.40
CA ILE A 33 -15.11 -8.53 -17.23
C ILE A 33 -16.60 -8.24 -16.97
N SER A 34 -17.18 -8.99 -16.05
CA SER A 34 -18.45 -8.65 -15.43
C SER A 34 -18.27 -7.31 -14.70
N HIS A 35 -18.84 -6.24 -15.26
CA HIS A 35 -19.00 -4.96 -14.57
C HIS A 35 -20.02 -5.15 -13.42
N LYS A 36 -19.60 -5.80 -12.34
CA LYS A 36 -20.20 -5.56 -11.04
C LYS A 36 -19.85 -4.13 -10.66
N LYS A 37 -20.88 -3.31 -10.49
CA LYS A 37 -20.84 -1.98 -9.90
C LYS A 37 -20.25 -2.12 -8.49
N THR A 38 -18.92 -2.09 -8.39
CA THR A 38 -18.21 -2.10 -7.13
C THR A 38 -18.52 -0.78 -6.45
N THR A 39 -19.42 -0.82 -5.47
CA THR A 39 -19.50 0.17 -4.41
C THR A 39 -18.07 0.45 -3.98
N GLN A 40 -17.62 1.67 -4.28
CA GLN A 40 -16.30 2.18 -3.97
C GLN A 40 -16.20 2.33 -2.45
N THR A 41 -16.09 1.23 -1.72
CA THR A 41 -15.56 1.24 -0.37
C THR A 41 -14.08 1.57 -0.53
N ASN A 42 -13.64 2.66 0.08
CA ASN A 42 -12.24 3.06 0.15
C ASN A 42 -11.40 1.89 0.70
N SER A 43 -10.88 1.02 -0.17
CA SER A 43 -9.84 0.06 0.17
C SER A 43 -8.49 0.79 0.24
N LEU A 44 -8.36 1.64 1.25
CA LEU A 44 -7.07 2.19 1.63
C LEU A 44 -6.21 1.06 2.21
N ASN A 45 -5.46 0.40 1.31
CA ASN A 45 -4.24 -0.38 1.54
C ASN A 45 -4.27 -1.44 2.65
N SER A 46 -4.74 -2.64 2.30
CA SER A 46 -4.42 -3.90 2.98
C SER A 46 -2.94 -4.34 2.87
N SER A 47 -2.02 -3.45 2.48
CA SER A 47 -0.62 -3.81 2.15
C SER A 47 0.43 -3.10 3.00
N LEU A 48 0.04 -2.49 4.12
CA LEU A 48 1.02 -1.93 5.03
C LEU A 48 1.16 -2.83 6.26
N THR A 49 2.26 -3.56 6.25
CA THR A 49 2.65 -4.52 7.28
C THR A 49 3.28 -3.77 8.45
N TYR A 50 2.44 -2.97 9.10
CA TYR A 50 2.81 -1.95 10.07
C TYR A 50 3.01 -2.44 11.50
N CYS A 51 2.75 -3.72 11.76
CA CYS A 51 2.45 -4.15 13.13
C CYS A 51 3.42 -5.20 13.68
N GLY A 52 4.53 -5.42 12.96
CA GLY A 52 5.63 -6.21 13.47
C GLY A 52 6.49 -6.79 12.38
N ASP A 53 7.65 -7.25 12.82
CA ASP A 53 8.65 -7.88 11.97
C ASP A 53 8.58 -9.40 12.02
N LYS A 54 8.97 -10.03 10.91
CA LYS A 54 9.35 -11.45 10.93
C LYS A 54 10.67 -11.56 11.68
N THR A 55 10.77 -12.51 12.59
CA THR A 55 11.95 -12.70 13.44
C THR A 55 12.39 -14.16 13.37
N ALA A 56 13.70 -14.38 13.28
CA ALA A 56 14.29 -15.71 13.46
C ALA A 56 14.33 -16.13 14.93
N GLY A 57 13.83 -15.29 15.84
CA GLY A 57 13.92 -15.45 17.28
C GLY A 57 15.24 -14.94 17.85
N GLY A 58 15.45 -15.20 19.14
CA GLY A 58 16.64 -14.77 19.87
C GLY A 58 16.54 -13.34 20.41
N ALA A 59 17.63 -12.90 21.06
CA ALA A 59 17.77 -11.58 21.64
C ALA A 59 18.16 -10.57 20.56
N ASN A 60 17.25 -9.67 20.23
CA ASN A 60 17.48 -8.61 19.24
C ASN A 60 17.14 -7.25 19.85
N THR A 61 17.66 -6.17 19.27
CA THR A 61 17.25 -4.82 19.65
C THR A 61 15.95 -4.47 18.94
N TRP A 62 14.95 -4.02 19.68
CA TRP A 62 13.63 -3.64 19.19
C TRP A 62 13.32 -2.18 19.52
N TYR A 63 12.78 -1.47 18.55
CA TYR A 63 12.42 -0.06 18.63
C TYR A 63 10.89 0.06 18.74
N PRO A 64 10.35 0.29 19.95
CA PRO A 64 8.92 0.44 20.14
C PRO A 64 8.43 1.80 19.60
N VAL A 65 7.23 1.80 19.05
CA VAL A 65 6.54 3.02 18.63
C VAL A 65 5.40 3.31 19.59
N TYR A 66 5.43 4.50 20.18
CA TYR A 66 4.46 4.94 21.17
C TYR A 66 3.62 6.10 20.65
N ILE A 67 2.39 6.19 21.17
CA ILE A 67 1.51 7.35 21.02
C ILE A 67 0.89 7.68 22.38
N ALA A 68 0.61 8.97 22.62
CA ALA A 68 -0.13 9.40 23.81
C ALA A 68 -1.44 8.62 23.98
N TYR A 69 -1.70 8.17 25.21
CA TYR A 69 -2.91 7.45 25.52
C TYR A 69 -4.15 8.35 25.41
N SER A 70 -5.12 7.87 24.63
CA SER A 70 -6.53 8.24 24.76
C SER A 70 -7.37 7.03 24.33
N PRO A 71 -8.59 6.85 24.87
CA PRO A 71 -9.48 5.77 24.44
C PRO A 71 -9.75 5.80 22.93
N GLU A 72 -9.87 6.98 22.35
CA GLU A 72 -10.08 7.19 20.91
C GLU A 72 -8.85 6.76 20.10
N ASN A 73 -7.66 7.14 20.55
CA ASN A 73 -6.41 6.72 19.90
C ASN A 73 -6.29 5.19 19.92
N LEU A 74 -6.50 4.55 21.07
CA LEU A 74 -6.40 3.10 21.17
C LEU A 74 -7.38 2.40 20.23
N LYS A 75 -8.63 2.88 20.18
CA LYS A 75 -9.64 2.38 19.25
C LYS A 75 -9.23 2.55 17.79
N ILE A 76 -8.75 3.72 17.39
CA ILE A 76 -8.28 3.99 16.01
C ILE A 76 -7.13 3.05 15.66
N ILE A 77 -6.16 2.89 16.56
CA ILE A 77 -5.00 2.01 16.35
C ILE A 77 -5.46 0.57 16.15
N HIS A 78 -6.36 0.05 16.99
CA HIS A 78 -6.88 -1.32 16.82
C HIS A 78 -7.65 -1.50 15.50
N GLN A 79 -8.43 -0.50 15.10
CA GLN A 79 -9.30 -0.61 13.93
C GLN A 79 -8.56 -0.40 12.60
N SER A 80 -7.51 0.43 12.59
CA SER A 80 -6.89 0.91 11.35
C SER A 80 -5.40 0.59 11.21
N PHE A 81 -4.74 0.14 12.29
CA PHE A 81 -3.31 -0.11 12.31
C PHE A 81 -3.01 -1.50 12.88
N CYS A 82 -2.86 -1.61 14.19
CA CYS A 82 -2.30 -2.78 14.88
C CYS A 82 -3.23 -3.26 15.98
N CYS A 83 -3.82 -4.44 15.79
CA CYS A 83 -4.76 -5.04 16.74
C CYS A 83 -4.10 -5.43 18.07
N ASN A 84 -2.80 -5.70 18.05
CA ASN A 84 -2.04 -6.07 19.23
C ASN A 84 -1.38 -4.86 19.91
N ALA A 85 -1.74 -3.65 19.49
CA ALA A 85 -1.37 -2.46 20.25
C ALA A 85 -1.97 -2.55 21.65
N PHE A 86 -1.25 -2.07 22.65
CA PHE A 86 -1.69 -2.14 24.04
C PHE A 86 -1.33 -0.86 24.79
N TYR A 87 -2.09 -0.59 25.85
CA TYR A 87 -1.78 0.49 26.77
C TYR A 87 -0.71 0.04 27.76
N ASP A 88 0.40 0.76 27.78
CA ASP A 88 1.46 0.62 28.77
C ASP A 88 1.19 1.60 29.92
N SER A 89 0.70 1.06 31.04
CA SER A 89 0.35 1.84 32.23
C SER A 89 1.56 2.44 32.94
N SER A 90 2.76 1.89 32.73
CA SER A 90 3.99 2.40 33.36
C SER A 90 4.47 3.69 32.69
N LEU A 91 4.23 3.81 31.38
CA LEU A 91 4.62 4.98 30.58
C LEU A 91 3.44 5.93 30.31
N ASN A 92 2.20 5.51 30.60
CA ASN A 92 0.97 6.21 30.21
C ASN A 92 0.90 6.46 28.69
N LEU A 93 1.32 5.46 27.90
CA LEU A 93 1.38 5.51 26.44
C LEU A 93 0.73 4.27 25.84
N ILE A 94 0.32 4.35 24.58
CA ILE A 94 -0.05 3.17 23.80
C ILE A 94 1.18 2.73 23.02
N GLN A 95 1.62 1.49 23.24
CA GLN A 95 2.61 0.87 22.38
C GLN A 95 1.89 0.30 21.15
N VAL A 96 2.14 0.89 19.98
CA VAL A 96 1.45 0.52 18.73
C VAL A 96 2.07 -0.74 18.13
N ALA A 97 3.39 -0.77 18.05
CA ALA A 97 4.18 -1.88 17.53
C ALA A 97 5.64 -1.76 18.00
N SER A 98 6.44 -2.78 17.71
CA SER A 98 7.89 -2.74 17.91
C SER A 98 8.59 -3.43 16.74
N PHE A 99 9.76 -2.91 16.34
CA PHE A 99 10.49 -3.38 15.15
C PHE A 99 11.95 -3.62 15.45
N TYR A 100 12.58 -4.62 14.82
CA TYR A 100 14.03 -4.79 14.94
C TYR A 100 14.81 -3.72 14.17
N ASN A 101 14.17 -3.08 13.18
CA ASN A 101 14.76 -2.04 12.35
C ASN A 101 14.11 -0.68 12.65
N ARG A 102 14.94 0.27 13.11
CA ARG A 102 14.54 1.67 13.38
C ARG A 102 13.80 2.31 12.19
N SER A 103 14.27 2.10 10.96
CA SER A 103 13.65 2.66 9.76
C SER A 103 12.20 2.22 9.56
N LYS A 104 11.84 0.99 9.99
CA LYS A 104 10.45 0.54 9.95
C LYS A 104 9.59 1.20 11.03
N ALA A 105 10.16 1.45 12.20
CA ALA A 105 9.51 2.26 13.22
C ALA A 105 9.23 3.68 12.68
N ASP A 106 10.19 4.30 11.99
CA ASP A 106 10.00 5.61 11.34
C ASP A 106 8.88 5.59 10.28
N GLN A 107 8.79 4.52 9.48
CA GLN A 107 7.70 4.35 8.50
C GLN A 107 6.33 4.26 9.17
N LEU A 108 6.23 3.54 10.30
CA LEU A 108 4.99 3.52 11.08
C LEU A 108 4.65 4.90 11.63
N VAL A 109 5.63 5.63 12.17
CA VAL A 109 5.42 7.01 12.65
C VAL A 109 4.88 7.91 11.54
N ALA A 110 5.44 7.82 10.33
CA ALA A 110 4.96 8.58 9.18
C ALA A 110 3.50 8.22 8.82
N ALA A 111 3.16 6.94 8.89
CA ALA A 111 1.80 6.45 8.63
C ALA A 111 0.78 6.90 9.69
N LEU A 112 1.19 6.92 10.96
CA LEU A 112 0.35 7.42 12.05
C LEU A 112 0.11 8.93 11.89
N LYS A 113 1.17 9.70 11.60
CA LYS A 113 1.09 11.15 11.36
C LYS A 113 0.21 11.50 10.17
N SER A 114 0.24 10.71 9.08
CA SER A 114 -0.62 10.95 7.91
C SER A 114 -2.11 10.75 8.19
N ARG A 115 -2.47 10.09 9.31
CA ARG A 115 -3.84 9.97 9.82
C ARG A 115 -4.18 11.03 10.88
N ASN A 116 -3.41 12.11 10.98
CA ASN A 116 -3.58 13.18 11.97
C ASN A 116 -3.44 12.74 13.44
N LEU A 117 -2.83 11.57 13.70
CA LEU A 117 -2.47 11.19 15.05
C LEU A 117 -1.26 12.02 15.52
N LYS A 118 -1.31 12.49 16.76
CA LYS A 118 -0.30 13.37 17.36
C LYS A 118 0.42 12.68 18.51
N SER A 119 1.50 13.30 19.00
CA SER A 119 2.26 12.81 20.16
C SER A 119 2.80 11.40 19.98
N ILE A 120 3.34 11.14 18.78
CA ILE A 120 3.95 9.87 18.39
C ILE A 120 5.45 9.96 18.61
N SER A 121 6.05 8.94 19.22
CA SER A 121 7.48 8.84 19.46
C SER A 121 7.99 7.43 19.20
N ILE A 122 9.30 7.31 18.98
CA ILE A 122 9.99 6.02 18.92
C ILE A 122 10.83 5.93 20.17
N GLY A 123 10.62 4.88 20.96
CA GLY A 123 11.42 4.62 22.14
C GLY A 123 12.86 4.26 21.79
N GLU A 124 13.67 4.15 22.84
CA GLU A 124 15.02 3.63 22.69
C GLU A 124 15.00 2.15 22.29
N GLY A 125 16.08 1.71 21.65
CA GLY A 125 16.24 0.31 21.29
C GLY A 125 16.39 -0.54 22.55
N GLN A 126 15.47 -1.48 22.76
CA GLN A 126 15.49 -2.41 23.90
C GLN A 126 15.78 -3.83 23.44
N ILE A 127 16.60 -4.56 24.19
CA ILE A 127 16.87 -5.97 23.87
C ILE A 127 15.65 -6.79 24.29
N VAL A 128 15.01 -7.44 23.33
CA VAL A 128 13.87 -8.34 23.57
C VAL A 128 14.19 -9.70 22.97
N THR A 129 14.03 -10.74 23.78
CA THR A 129 14.15 -12.13 23.35
C THR A 129 12.80 -12.61 22.84
N THR A 130 12.76 -13.02 21.57
CA THR A 130 11.53 -13.49 20.90
C THR A 130 11.70 -14.92 20.42
N SER A 131 10.59 -15.66 20.31
CA SER A 131 10.57 -16.92 19.55
C SER A 131 10.55 -16.64 18.05
N PRO A 132 11.05 -17.57 17.21
CA PRO A 132 10.94 -17.43 15.77
C PRO A 132 9.48 -17.26 15.33
N SER A 133 9.22 -16.28 14.45
CA SER A 133 7.89 -16.06 13.86
C SER A 133 8.02 -15.70 12.39
N HIS A 134 7.41 -16.53 11.55
CA HIS A 134 7.31 -16.33 10.10
C HIS A 134 6.11 -15.45 9.71
N SER A 135 5.15 -15.27 10.63
CA SER A 135 3.98 -14.44 10.45
C SER A 135 4.22 -13.05 11.00
N ARG A 136 3.68 -12.04 10.30
CA ARG A 136 3.57 -10.68 10.83
C ARG A 136 2.28 -10.62 11.63
N ASN A 137 2.32 -9.99 12.81
CA ASN A 137 1.09 -9.72 13.53
C ASN A 137 0.29 -8.70 12.72
N ASN A 138 -0.76 -9.14 12.04
CA ASN A 138 -1.69 -8.27 11.34
C ASN A 138 -3.10 -8.47 11.92
N CYS A 139 -3.90 -7.42 11.84
CA CYS A 139 -5.33 -7.55 11.99
C CYS A 139 -5.86 -8.46 10.86
N ARG A 140 -6.68 -9.45 11.23
CA ARG A 140 -7.40 -10.30 10.26
C ARG A 140 -8.56 -9.55 9.64
#